data_AF-A0A8B9ALE9-F1
#
_entry.id   AF-A0A8B9ALE9-F1
#
_cell.length_a   1.000
_cell.length_b   1.000
_cell.length_c   1.000
_cell.angle_alpha   90.00
_cell.angle_beta   90.00
_cell.angle_gamma   90.00
#
_symmetry.space_group_name_H-M   'P 1'
#
loop_
_entity.id
_entity.type
_entity.pdbx_description
1 polymer ?
#
loop_
_entity_poly.entity_id
_entity_poly.type
_entity_poly.pdbx_seq_one_letter_code
_entity_poly.pdbx_strand_id
1 'polypeptide(L)'
;MDHQYSGGSWMMVPSQGSMAQDLRSLQPQYAQQQPQQQQQSHHHPSLASHFHLLHLVERLADAIESGTRNQHFDALVSELTAQFERCQQLLNSISDTMNTKGVTVEGQKRKSEETMQQLNQRSRDLIAKYRSSVEELVKSDNDR
;
A
#
# COMPACT_ATOMS: atom_id res chain seq x y z
N MET A 1 26.20 -7.60 -29.36
CA MET A 1 25.24 -8.07 -28.35
C MET A 1 24.53 -6.86 -27.75
N ASP A 2 23.26 -6.76 -28.13
CA ASP A 2 22.17 -5.93 -27.66
C ASP A 2 22.08 -5.75 -26.14
N HIS A 3 21.62 -4.58 -25.67
CA HIS A 3 20.23 -4.38 -25.24
C HIS A 3 20.00 -2.94 -24.78
N GLN A 4 19.17 -2.25 -25.55
CA GLN A 4 18.71 -0.89 -25.34
C GLN A 4 17.46 -0.92 -24.44
N TYR A 5 17.61 -0.64 -23.15
CA TYR A 5 16.50 -0.28 -22.27
C TYR A 5 16.27 1.23 -22.38
N SER A 6 15.43 1.65 -23.32
CA SER A 6 14.93 3.03 -23.35
C SER A 6 13.67 3.10 -22.46
N GLY A 7 13.90 3.42 -21.19
CA GLY A 7 12.85 3.78 -20.24
C GLY A 7 12.25 5.13 -20.62
N GLY A 8 10.92 5.19 -20.64
CA GLY A 8 10.13 6.35 -21.08
C GLY A 8 10.54 7.67 -20.42
N SER A 9 11.03 8.59 -21.26
CA SER A 9 11.13 10.01 -20.95
C SER A 9 9.75 10.64 -21.16
N TRP A 10 8.99 10.74 -20.07
CA TRP A 10 7.74 11.48 -20.07
C TRP A 10 8.04 12.97 -19.97
N MET A 11 7.58 13.71 -20.98
CA MET A 11 7.40 15.17 -20.99
C MET A 11 8.67 16.03 -21.08
N MET A 12 9.20 16.19 -22.29
CA MET A 12 9.77 17.49 -22.68
C MET A 12 8.81 18.18 -23.64
N VAL A 13 8.07 19.15 -23.11
CA VAL A 13 7.28 20.10 -23.88
C VAL A 13 8.27 21.04 -24.57
N PRO A 14 8.21 21.26 -25.90
CA PRO A 14 9.02 22.31 -26.50
C PRO A 14 8.41 23.67 -26.13
N SER A 15 9.16 24.45 -25.36
CA SER A 15 8.93 25.88 -25.21
C SER A 15 9.36 26.56 -26.51
N GLN A 16 8.40 26.86 -27.39
CA GLN A 16 8.55 27.88 -28.42
C GLN A 16 7.48 28.94 -28.20
N GLY A 17 7.93 30.18 -28.00
CA GLY A 17 7.09 31.31 -27.68
C GLY A 17 6.21 31.79 -28.83
N SER A 18 5.28 32.66 -28.44
CA SER A 18 4.44 33.52 -29.29
C SER A 18 3.10 32.95 -29.78
N MET A 19 2.14 32.78 -28.84
CA MET A 19 0.70 32.98 -29.11
C MET A 19 -0.10 32.94 -27.79
N ALA A 20 0.19 33.86 -26.89
CA ALA A 20 -0.62 34.09 -25.70
C ALA A 20 -1.63 35.20 -25.99
N GLN A 21 -2.88 34.88 -26.39
CA GLN A 21 -3.99 35.74 -25.96
C GLN A 21 -5.41 35.16 -25.98
N ASP A 22 -5.75 34.08 -26.69
CA ASP A 22 -7.19 33.84 -26.95
C ASP A 22 -7.86 32.65 -26.24
N LEU A 23 -7.15 31.81 -25.48
CA LEU A 23 -7.75 30.58 -24.93
C LEU A 23 -7.99 30.61 -23.40
N ARG A 24 -8.52 31.72 -22.86
CA ARG A 24 -8.83 31.84 -21.41
C ARG A 24 -10.27 31.45 -21.02
N SER A 25 -11.06 30.92 -21.94
CA SER A 25 -12.51 30.75 -21.73
C SER A 25 -12.98 29.31 -21.46
N LEU A 26 -12.10 28.31 -21.38
CA LEU A 26 -12.50 26.89 -21.27
C LEU A 26 -11.75 26.10 -20.18
N GLN A 27 -11.42 26.72 -19.05
CA GLN A 27 -10.84 25.97 -17.93
C GLN A 27 -11.96 25.34 -17.06
N PRO A 28 -12.10 24.00 -16.99
CA PRO A 28 -13.01 23.37 -16.05
C PRO A 28 -12.51 23.57 -14.61
N GLN A 29 -13.41 24.06 -13.76
CA GLN A 29 -13.22 24.28 -12.35
C GLN A 29 -13.13 22.93 -11.61
N TYR A 30 -11.94 22.35 -11.48
CA TYR A 30 -11.71 21.28 -10.52
C TYR A 30 -11.77 21.89 -9.12
N ALA A 31 -12.86 21.61 -8.40
CA ALA A 31 -12.98 21.90 -6.98
C ALA A 31 -11.92 21.09 -6.23
N GLN A 32 -10.82 21.76 -5.86
CA GLN A 32 -9.82 21.22 -4.96
C GLN A 32 -10.43 21.18 -3.54
N GLN A 33 -11.16 20.11 -3.24
CA GLN A 33 -11.50 19.79 -1.85
C GLN A 33 -10.21 19.35 -1.15
N GLN A 34 -9.57 20.28 -0.45
CA GLN A 34 -8.59 19.92 0.58
C GLN A 34 -9.34 19.21 1.71
N PRO A 35 -9.02 17.94 2.03
CA PRO A 35 -9.41 17.41 3.32
C PRO A 35 -8.58 18.13 4.38
N GLN A 36 -9.25 18.95 5.18
CA GLN A 36 -8.71 19.56 6.37
C GLN A 36 -8.32 18.44 7.35
N GLN A 37 -7.06 18.00 7.31
CA GLN A 37 -6.52 17.07 8.30
C GLN A 37 -6.51 17.78 9.66
N GLN A 38 -7.51 17.48 10.49
CA GLN A 38 -7.41 17.69 11.93
C GLN A 38 -6.21 16.88 12.43
N GLN A 39 -5.12 17.59 12.77
CA GLN A 39 -4.05 17.07 13.62
C GLN A 39 -4.62 16.85 15.04
N GLN A 40 -5.39 15.78 15.23
CA GLN A 40 -5.41 15.16 16.55
C GLN A 40 -4.18 14.28 16.63
N SER A 41 -3.18 14.76 17.36
CA SER A 41 -2.05 13.97 17.84
C SER A 41 -2.58 12.92 18.82
N HIS A 42 -3.26 11.91 18.29
CA HIS A 42 -3.49 10.68 19.01
C HIS A 42 -2.14 10.01 19.14
N HIS A 43 -1.56 10.11 20.32
CA HIS A 43 -0.45 9.26 20.74
C HIS A 43 -0.97 7.82 20.77
N HIS A 44 -1.06 7.20 19.60
CA HIS A 44 -1.25 5.77 19.52
C HIS A 44 0.03 5.15 20.10
N PRO A 45 -0.04 4.40 21.21
CA PRO A 45 1.11 3.65 21.66
C PRO A 45 1.55 2.74 20.51
N SER A 46 2.85 2.79 20.16
CA SER A 46 3.41 1.93 19.13
C SER A 46 3.07 0.47 19.44
N LEU A 47 2.85 -0.34 18.40
CA LEU A 47 2.58 -1.78 18.54
C LEU A 47 3.60 -2.44 19.46
N ALA A 48 4.88 -2.07 19.33
CA ALA A 48 5.99 -2.58 20.13
C ALA A 48 5.84 -2.30 21.64
N SER A 49 5.15 -1.22 22.04
CA SER A 49 5.00 -0.86 23.46
C SER A 49 4.13 -1.86 24.23
N HIS A 50 3.26 -2.62 23.53
CA HIS A 50 2.42 -3.64 24.16
C HIS A 50 3.22 -4.89 24.55
N PHE A 51 4.39 -5.11 23.96
CA PHE A 51 5.21 -6.32 24.13
C PHE A 51 6.36 -6.15 25.15
N HIS A 52 6.14 -5.36 26.20
CA HIS A 52 7.14 -5.17 27.26
C HIS A 52 7.05 -6.26 28.34
N LEU A 53 7.22 -7.52 27.93
CA LEU A 53 7.12 -8.69 28.82
C LEU A 53 8.41 -8.99 29.59
N LEU A 54 9.56 -8.62 29.00
CA LEU A 54 10.88 -8.98 29.51
C LEU A 54 11.09 -8.53 30.96
N HIS A 55 10.74 -7.28 31.29
CA HIS A 55 10.92 -6.75 32.64
C HIS A 55 10.01 -7.37 33.69
N LEU A 56 8.87 -7.96 33.31
CA LEU A 56 8.05 -8.74 34.25
C LEU A 56 8.65 -10.13 34.47
N VAL A 57 9.18 -10.75 33.42
CA VAL A 57 9.82 -12.06 33.51
C VAL A 57 11.12 -11.98 34.30
N GLU A 58 11.94 -10.94 34.10
CA GLU A 58 13.16 -10.68 34.87
C GLU A 58 12.86 -10.53 36.36
N ARG A 59 11.88 -9.69 36.72
CA ARG A 59 11.45 -9.52 38.12
C ARG A 59 10.85 -10.79 38.73
N LEU A 60 10.19 -11.60 37.92
CA LEU A 60 9.66 -12.90 38.37
C LEU A 60 10.80 -13.90 38.61
N ALA A 61 11.81 -13.92 37.74
CA ALA A 61 13.00 -14.76 37.89
C ALA A 61 13.78 -14.40 39.17
N ASP A 62 14.02 -13.10 39.41
CA ASP A 62 14.66 -12.61 40.64
C ASP A 62 13.90 -13.06 41.88
N ALA A 63 12.56 -12.96 41.88
CA ALA A 63 11.71 -13.35 43.02
C ALA A 63 11.74 -14.87 43.29
N ILE A 64 11.94 -15.68 42.24
CA ILE A 64 12.12 -17.14 42.34
C ILE A 64 13.50 -17.46 42.91
N GLU A 65 14.54 -16.81 42.39
CA GLU A 65 15.93 -17.01 42.80
C GLU A 65 16.16 -16.59 44.26
N SER A 66 15.53 -15.50 44.71
CA SER A 66 15.56 -15.06 46.10
C SER A 66 14.72 -15.92 47.06
N GLY A 67 13.99 -16.92 46.54
CA GLY A 67 13.15 -17.84 47.34
C GLY A 67 11.93 -17.18 48.00
N THR A 68 11.61 -15.94 47.65
CA THR A 68 10.49 -15.17 48.22
C THR A 68 9.19 -15.45 47.47
N ARG A 69 8.55 -16.58 47.80
CA ARG A 69 7.17 -16.88 47.39
C ARG A 69 6.18 -16.11 48.26
N ASN A 70 6.07 -14.81 47.98
CA ASN A 70 5.27 -13.85 48.76
C ASN A 70 4.04 -13.42 47.93
N GLN A 71 3.11 -12.65 48.50
CA GLN A 71 2.01 -12.01 47.74
C GLN A 71 2.50 -11.21 46.52
N HIS A 72 3.73 -10.68 46.57
CA HIS A 72 4.37 -10.01 45.45
C HIS A 72 4.64 -10.93 44.25
N PHE A 73 5.02 -12.20 44.51
CA PHE A 73 5.22 -13.18 43.45
C PHE A 73 3.89 -13.49 42.73
N ASP A 74 2.83 -13.74 43.50
CA ASP A 74 1.50 -14.01 42.92
C ASP A 74 0.98 -12.78 42.13
N ALA A 75 1.25 -11.57 42.62
CA ALA A 75 0.94 -10.33 41.90
C ALA A 75 1.69 -10.23 40.56
N LEU A 76 3.00 -10.53 40.53
CA LEU A 76 3.80 -10.53 39.31
C LEU A 76 3.31 -11.59 38.30
N VAL A 77 2.94 -12.78 38.76
CA VAL A 77 2.36 -13.83 37.90
C VAL A 77 1.02 -13.37 37.31
N SER A 78 0.16 -12.76 38.14
CA SER A 78 -1.12 -12.23 37.69
C SER A 78 -0.95 -11.11 36.66
N GLU A 79 -0.01 -10.18 36.91
CA GLU A 79 0.29 -9.07 36.02
C GLU A 79 0.87 -9.56 34.68
N LEU A 80 1.78 -10.52 34.71
CA LEU A 80 2.34 -11.16 33.52
C LEU A 80 1.25 -11.88 32.70
N THR A 81 0.37 -12.62 33.37
CA THR A 81 -0.77 -13.31 32.73
C THR A 81 -1.69 -12.30 32.05
N ALA A 82 -2.05 -11.21 32.73
CA ALA A 82 -2.88 -10.15 32.15
C ALA A 82 -2.20 -9.45 30.96
N GLN A 83 -0.88 -9.28 31.01
CA GLN A 83 -0.13 -8.72 29.89
C GLN A 83 -0.16 -9.64 28.67
N PHE A 84 0.03 -10.96 28.87
CA PHE A 84 -0.10 -11.95 27.78
C PHE A 84 -1.49 -11.94 27.16
N GLU A 85 -2.54 -11.85 27.97
CA GLU A 85 -3.91 -11.78 27.47
C GLU A 85 -4.13 -10.52 26.61
N ARG A 86 -3.64 -9.37 27.06
CA ARG A 86 -3.70 -8.11 26.28
C ARG A 86 -2.91 -8.20 24.98
N CYS A 87 -1.73 -8.80 24.98
CA CYS A 87 -0.96 -9.05 23.76
C CYS A 87 -1.72 -9.96 22.78
N GLN A 88 -2.33 -11.03 23.30
CA GLN A 88 -3.11 -11.96 22.49
C GLN A 88 -4.33 -11.29 21.87
N GLN A 89 -5.09 -10.50 22.66
CA GLN A 89 -6.24 -9.75 22.16
C GLN A 89 -5.84 -8.76 21.06
N LEU A 90 -4.69 -8.09 21.22
CA LEU A 90 -4.16 -7.19 20.20
C LEU A 90 -3.80 -7.93 18.91
N LEU A 91 -3.13 -9.08 19.01
CA LEU A 91 -2.80 -9.92 17.86
C LEU A 91 -4.07 -10.42 17.15
N ASN A 92 -5.08 -10.84 17.90
CA ASN A 92 -6.38 -11.25 17.35
C ASN A 92 -7.06 -10.07 16.62
N SER A 93 -7.08 -8.88 17.23
CA SER A 93 -7.64 -7.67 16.63
C SER A 93 -6.92 -7.26 15.33
N ILE A 94 -5.59 -7.37 15.31
CA ILE A 94 -4.79 -7.13 14.09
C ILE A 94 -5.14 -8.18 13.03
N SER A 95 -5.21 -9.46 13.41
CA SER A 95 -5.58 -10.56 12.51
C SER A 95 -6.96 -10.35 11.89
N ASP A 96 -7.97 -9.99 12.70
CA ASP A 96 -9.32 -9.71 12.23
C ASP A 96 -9.37 -8.50 11.29
N THR A 97 -8.60 -7.45 11.61
CA THR A 97 -8.49 -6.26 10.75
C THR A 97 -7.79 -6.57 9.42
N MET A 98 -6.75 -7.41 9.44
CA MET A 98 -6.03 -7.86 8.25
C MET A 98 -6.92 -8.72 7.35
N ASN A 99 -7.74 -9.59 7.94
CA ASN A 99 -8.64 -10.47 7.21
C ASN A 99 -9.81 -9.70 6.56
N THR A 100 -10.29 -8.63 7.21
CA THR A 100 -11.44 -7.85 6.72
C THR A 100 -11.07 -6.75 5.73
N LYS A 101 -9.88 -6.15 5.83
CA LYS A 101 -9.51 -5.00 4.98
C LYS A 101 -8.66 -5.34 3.76
N GLY A 102 -8.13 -6.56 3.62
CA GLY A 102 -7.46 -7.02 2.38
C GLY A 102 -6.38 -6.06 1.84
N VAL A 103 -5.82 -5.19 2.68
CA VAL A 103 -4.82 -4.17 2.33
C VAL A 103 -3.42 -4.65 2.72
N THR A 104 -3.17 -5.95 2.58
CA THR A 104 -1.80 -6.44 2.68
C THR A 104 -1.03 -5.90 1.48
N VAL A 105 0.23 -5.51 1.70
CA VAL A 105 1.10 -5.01 0.63
C VAL A 105 1.20 -6.05 -0.50
N GLU A 106 1.22 -7.34 -0.15
CA GLU A 106 1.20 -8.43 -1.12
C GLU A 106 -0.11 -8.51 -1.92
N GLY A 107 -1.26 -8.32 -1.27
CA GLY A 107 -2.56 -8.30 -1.94
C GLY A 107 -2.71 -7.11 -2.90
N GLN A 108 -2.24 -5.93 -2.49
CA GLN A 108 -2.19 -4.75 -3.36
C GLN A 108 -1.25 -4.95 -4.55
N LYS A 109 -0.07 -5.54 -4.31
CA LYS A 109 0.88 -5.88 -5.38
C LYS A 109 0.25 -6.83 -6.40
N ARG A 110 -0.37 -7.92 -5.94
CA ARG A 110 -1.05 -8.90 -6.82
C ARG A 110 -2.11 -8.24 -7.70
N LYS A 111 -2.99 -7.41 -7.10
CA LYS A 111 -4.03 -6.69 -7.85
C LYS A 111 -3.43 -5.73 -8.90
N SER A 112 -2.32 -5.08 -8.56
CA SER A 112 -1.61 -4.19 -9.50
C SER A 112 -1.03 -4.98 -10.68
N GLU A 113 -0.42 -6.14 -10.43
CA GLU A 113 0.13 -7.02 -11.45
C GLU A 113 -0.96 -7.56 -12.39
N GLU A 114 -2.11 -7.98 -11.85
CA GLU A 114 -3.26 -8.42 -12.64
C GLU A 114 -3.78 -7.31 -13.57
N THR A 115 -3.91 -6.09 -13.05
CA THR A 115 -4.36 -4.93 -13.83
C THR A 115 -3.38 -4.61 -14.96
N MET A 116 -2.07 -4.68 -14.68
CA MET A 116 -1.01 -4.50 -15.68
C MET A 116 -1.09 -5.57 -16.78
N GLN A 117 -1.33 -6.83 -16.41
CA GLN A 117 -1.49 -7.91 -17.39
C GLN A 117 -2.70 -7.71 -18.29
N GLN A 118 -3.83 -7.28 -17.73
CA GLN A 118 -5.03 -6.95 -18.51
C GLN A 118 -4.78 -5.80 -19.49
N LEU A 119 -4.07 -4.75 -19.05
CA LEU A 119 -3.69 -3.65 -19.92
C LEU A 119 -2.79 -4.11 -21.07
N ASN A 120 -1.78 -4.94 -20.78
CA ASN A 120 -0.89 -5.51 -21.78
C ASN A 120 -1.64 -6.43 -22.76
N GLN A 121 -2.60 -7.21 -22.28
CA GLN A 121 -3.44 -8.03 -23.14
C GLN A 121 -4.29 -7.16 -24.07
N ARG A 122 -4.96 -6.15 -23.52
CA ARG A 122 -5.77 -5.22 -24.31
C ARG A 122 -4.96 -4.45 -25.34
N SER A 123 -3.72 -4.06 -24.99
CA SER A 123 -2.79 -3.42 -25.93
C SER A 123 -2.46 -4.35 -27.10
N ARG A 124 -2.11 -5.61 -26.82
CA ARG A 124 -1.82 -6.61 -27.85
C ARG A 124 -3.01 -6.87 -28.76
N ASP A 125 -4.20 -7.04 -28.19
CA ASP A 125 -5.42 -7.28 -28.96
C ASP A 125 -5.79 -6.07 -29.84
N LEU A 126 -5.60 -4.86 -29.32
CA LEU A 126 -5.87 -3.63 -30.07
C LEU A 126 -4.90 -3.46 -31.24
N ILE A 127 -3.61 -3.74 -31.03
CA ILE A 127 -2.60 -3.73 -32.09
C ILE A 127 -2.92 -4.78 -33.16
N ALA A 128 -3.31 -6.00 -32.75
CA ALA A 128 -3.69 -7.05 -33.68
C ALA A 128 -4.91 -6.67 -34.54
N LYS A 129 -5.94 -6.08 -33.92
CA LYS A 129 -7.12 -5.58 -34.64
C LYS A 129 -6.76 -4.48 -35.63
N TYR A 130 -5.98 -3.48 -35.19
CA TYR A 130 -5.55 -2.39 -36.05
C TYR A 130 -4.77 -2.92 -37.26
N ARG A 131 -3.82 -3.83 -37.02
CA ARG A 131 -3.04 -4.45 -38.09
C ARG A 131 -3.93 -5.19 -39.09
N SER A 132 -4.88 -5.99 -38.61
CA SER A 132 -5.84 -6.69 -39.47
C SER A 132 -6.69 -5.71 -40.30
N SER A 133 -7.17 -4.61 -39.70
CA SER A 133 -7.94 -3.60 -40.44
C SER A 133 -7.12 -2.92 -41.54
N VAL A 134 -5.83 -2.64 -41.28
CA VAL A 134 -4.92 -2.07 -42.29
C VAL A 134 -4.67 -3.07 -43.41
N GLU A 135 -4.41 -4.34 -43.09
CA GLU A 135 -4.19 -5.38 -44.10
C GLU A 135 -5.41 -5.58 -45.01
N GLU A 136 -6.62 -5.55 -44.47
CA GLU A 136 -7.87 -5.64 -45.26
C GLU A 136 -8.08 -4.43 -46.17
N LEU A 137 -7.78 -3.21 -45.69
CA LEU A 137 -7.83 -2.00 -46.51
C LEU A 137 -6.85 -2.08 -47.69
N VAL A 138 -5.61 -2.52 -47.44
CA VAL A 138 -4.58 -2.64 -48.48
C VAL A 138 -4.94 -3.71 -49.52
N LYS A 139 -5.46 -4.87 -49.10
CA LYS A 139 -5.93 -5.90 -50.05
C LYS A 139 -7.07 -5.38 -50.92
N SER A 140 -8.03 -4.68 -50.33
CA SER A 140 -9.18 -4.14 -51.06
C SER A 140 -8.79 -3.08 -52.10
N ASP A 141 -7.71 -2.34 -51.87
CA ASP A 141 -7.18 -1.33 -52.81
C ASP A 141 -6.45 -1.96 -54.00
N ASN A 142 -5.80 -3.13 -53.79
CA ASN A 142 -5.04 -3.84 -54.81
C ASN A 142 -5.88 -4.74 -55.74
N ASP A 143 -7.11 -5.09 -55.34
CA ASP A 143 -8.07 -5.92 -56.11
C ASP A 143 -8.97 -5.08 -57.06
N ARG A 144 -8.67 -3.78 -57.21
CA ARG A 144 -9.47 -2.82 -57.99
C ARG A 144 -8.68 -2.23 -59.16
#